data_AF-A0A8T0EUD2-F1
#
_entry.id   AF-A0A8T0EUD2-F1
#
_cell.length_a   1.000
_cell.length_b   1.000
_cell.length_c   1.000
_cell.angle_alpha   90.00
_cell.angle_beta   90.00
_cell.angle_gamma   90.00
#
_symmetry.space_group_name_H-M   'P 1'
#
loop_
_entity.id
_entity.type
_entity.pdbx_description
1 polymer ?
#
loop_
_entity_poly.entity_id
_entity_poly.type
_entity_poly.pdbx_seq_one_letter_code
_entity_poly.pdbx_strand_id
1 'polypeptide(L)'
;MNIKSRNYCLMYSFKSPIRCIGKGKTAARAFCAVMNLPTPPAKFERFNNSLSSALEKVCFKSMMKAVEGAVSLKDNVRDISVTLDGTWQKRGHSSMNGVITATSLDTGK
;
A
#
# COMPACT_ATOMS: atom_id res chain seq x y z
N MET A 1 -5.51 -29.04 24.75
CA MET A 1 -5.32 -28.01 23.70
C MET A 1 -4.99 -26.68 24.39
N ASN A 2 -3.79 -26.14 24.19
CA ASN A 2 -3.19 -25.10 25.05
C ASN A 2 -3.82 -23.70 24.81
N ILE A 3 -4.15 -22.96 25.87
CA ILE A 3 -4.81 -21.62 25.81
C ILE A 3 -4.03 -20.64 24.93
N LYS A 4 -2.69 -20.72 24.95
CA LYS A 4 -1.82 -19.94 24.05
C LYS A 4 -2.14 -20.19 22.58
N SER A 5 -2.31 -21.44 22.16
CA SER A 5 -2.60 -21.83 20.77
C SER A 5 -3.95 -21.30 20.27
N ARG A 6 -4.99 -21.30 21.12
CA ARG A 6 -6.31 -20.73 20.77
C ARG A 6 -6.24 -19.21 20.58
N ASN A 7 -5.49 -18.51 21.43
CA ASN A 7 -5.30 -17.06 21.30
C ASN A 7 -4.55 -16.70 20.01
N TYR A 8 -3.51 -17.45 19.63
CA TYR A 8 -2.83 -17.24 18.35
C TYR A 8 -3.78 -17.43 17.15
N CYS A 9 -4.59 -18.49 17.15
CA CYS A 9 -5.53 -18.77 16.05
C CYS A 9 -6.58 -17.65 15.89
N LEU A 10 -7.18 -17.18 17.00
CA LEU A 10 -8.13 -16.06 16.99
C LEU A 10 -7.50 -14.75 16.46
N MET A 11 -6.24 -14.48 16.82
CA MET A 11 -5.52 -13.28 16.34
C MET A 11 -5.27 -13.29 14.83
N TYR A 12 -4.89 -14.43 14.24
CA TYR A 12 -4.69 -14.55 12.79
C TYR A 12 -6.03 -14.41 12.03
N SER A 13 -7.09 -15.05 12.55
CA SER A 13 -8.43 -14.99 11.96
C SER A 13 -9.04 -13.59 12.01
N PHE A 14 -8.70 -12.77 13.00
CA PHE A 14 -9.26 -11.42 13.14
C PHE A 14 -8.47 -10.31 12.41
N LYS A 15 -7.14 -10.47 12.27
CA LYS A 15 -6.29 -9.49 11.58
C LYS A 15 -6.55 -9.45 10.05
N SER A 16 -6.85 -10.60 9.44
CA SER A 16 -7.15 -10.69 8.00
C SER A 16 -8.37 -9.83 7.61
N PRO A 17 -9.53 -9.93 8.29
CA PRO A 17 -10.69 -9.06 8.07
C PRO A 17 -10.38 -7.56 8.18
N ILE A 18 -9.61 -7.12 9.20
CA ILE A 18 -9.29 -5.69 9.41
C ILE A 18 -8.42 -5.13 8.25
N ARG A 19 -7.58 -5.97 7.66
CA ARG A 19 -6.81 -5.61 6.46
C ARG A 19 -7.72 -5.52 5.23
N CYS A 20 -8.65 -6.46 5.06
CA CYS A 20 -9.60 -6.45 3.94
C CYS A 20 -10.50 -5.20 3.93
N ILE A 21 -10.87 -4.69 5.10
CA ILE A 21 -11.66 -3.44 5.23
C ILE A 21 -10.80 -2.15 5.17
N GLY A 22 -9.48 -2.27 4.95
CA GLY A 22 -8.57 -1.13 4.80
C GLY A 22 -8.38 -0.28 6.07
N LYS A 23 -8.64 -0.84 7.27
CA LYS A 23 -8.53 -0.10 8.55
C LYS A 23 -7.18 -0.29 9.25
N GLY A 24 -6.40 -1.28 8.84
CA GLY A 24 -5.00 -1.42 9.21
C GLY A 24 -4.70 -1.82 10.64
N LYS A 25 -3.41 -1.84 10.99
CA LYS A 25 -2.91 -2.31 12.29
C LYS A 25 -3.42 -1.44 13.44
N THR A 26 -3.55 -0.12 13.24
CA THR A 26 -4.00 0.82 14.28
C THR A 26 -5.43 0.51 14.73
N ALA A 27 -6.35 0.27 13.79
CA ALA A 27 -7.71 -0.14 14.12
C ALA A 27 -7.76 -1.52 14.79
N ALA A 28 -6.91 -2.47 14.36
CA ALA A 28 -6.79 -3.77 15.02
C ALA A 28 -6.33 -3.64 16.48
N ARG A 29 -5.37 -2.75 16.77
CA ARG A 29 -4.91 -2.48 18.14
C ARG A 29 -6.01 -1.87 19.00
N ALA A 30 -6.74 -0.88 18.47
CA ALA A 30 -7.85 -0.25 19.17
C ALA A 30 -8.96 -1.26 19.50
N PHE A 31 -9.33 -2.11 18.53
CA PHE A 31 -10.30 -3.18 18.76
C PHE A 31 -9.83 -4.17 19.82
N CYS A 32 -8.57 -4.64 19.74
CA CYS A 32 -8.03 -5.56 20.74
C CYS A 32 -8.03 -4.93 22.14
N ALA A 33 -7.73 -3.64 22.27
CA ALA A 33 -7.78 -2.92 23.54
C ALA A 33 -9.21 -2.86 24.11
N VAL A 34 -10.22 -2.53 23.28
CA VAL A 34 -11.63 -2.49 23.68
C VAL A 34 -12.13 -3.86 24.13
N MET A 35 -11.72 -4.92 23.43
CA MET A 35 -12.17 -6.29 23.68
C MET A 35 -11.33 -7.04 24.73
N ASN A 36 -10.37 -6.36 25.37
CA ASN A 36 -9.41 -6.97 26.30
C ASN A 36 -8.67 -8.18 25.71
N LEU A 37 -8.34 -8.10 24.41
CA LEU A 37 -7.60 -9.12 23.67
C LEU A 37 -6.09 -8.80 23.63
N PRO A 38 -5.22 -9.81 23.49
CA PRO A 38 -3.80 -9.58 23.28
C PRO A 38 -3.53 -8.74 22.03
N THR A 39 -2.38 -8.06 21.99
CA THR A 39 -2.04 -7.18 20.87
C THR A 39 -1.76 -7.98 19.58
N PRO A 40 -2.17 -7.46 18.41
CA PRO A 40 -2.00 -8.19 17.16
C PRO A 40 -0.51 -8.37 16.82
N PRO A 41 -0.11 -9.56 16.33
CA PRO A 41 1.29 -9.88 16.10
C PRO A 41 1.96 -8.95 15.07
N ALA A 42 3.19 -8.52 15.40
CA ALA A 42 4.01 -7.61 14.58
C ALA A 42 4.74 -8.30 13.41
N LYS A 43 4.76 -9.64 13.34
CA LYS A 43 5.52 -10.42 12.35
C LYS A 43 5.30 -9.99 10.89
N PHE A 44 4.12 -9.48 10.57
CA PHE A 44 3.78 -9.02 9.21
C PHE A 44 4.40 -7.67 8.81
N GLU A 45 4.88 -6.87 9.76
CA GLU A 45 5.55 -5.60 9.44
C GLU A 45 6.83 -5.83 8.65
N ARG A 46 7.59 -6.88 8.99
CA ARG A 46 8.79 -7.24 8.23
C ARG A 46 8.49 -7.51 6.76
N PHE A 47 7.43 -8.26 6.49
CA PHE A 47 7.00 -8.53 5.11
C PHE A 47 6.54 -7.25 4.42
N ASN A 48 5.68 -6.45 5.06
CA ASN A 48 5.21 -5.20 4.48
C ASN A 48 6.36 -4.24 4.15
N ASN A 49 7.36 -4.12 5.03
CA ASN A 49 8.54 -3.27 4.80
C ASN A 49 9.37 -3.81 3.63
N SER A 50 9.58 -5.13 3.55
CA SER A 50 10.28 -5.75 2.43
C SER A 50 9.54 -5.54 1.10
N LEU A 51 8.21 -5.67 1.11
CA LEU A 51 7.38 -5.41 -0.07
C LEU A 51 7.42 -3.93 -0.45
N SER A 52 7.32 -3.01 0.51
CA SER A 52 7.41 -1.56 0.26
C SER A 52 8.74 -1.21 -0.41
N SER A 53 9.85 -1.67 0.15
CA SER A 53 11.17 -1.41 -0.42
C SER A 53 11.34 -1.98 -1.83
N ALA A 54 10.79 -3.17 -2.10
CA ALA A 54 10.82 -3.75 -3.45
C ALA A 54 9.95 -2.95 -4.43
N LEU A 55 8.74 -2.57 -4.03
CA LEU A 55 7.81 -1.78 -4.82
C LEU A 55 8.36 -0.38 -5.12
N GLU A 56 8.97 0.28 -4.15
CA GLU A 56 9.63 1.58 -4.31
C GLU A 56 10.73 1.51 -5.38
N LYS A 57 11.57 0.47 -5.35
CA LYS A 57 12.61 0.26 -6.36
C LYS A 57 12.03 0.04 -7.76
N VAL A 58 10.95 -0.73 -7.88
CA VAL A 58 10.28 -0.98 -9.16
C VAL A 58 9.61 0.30 -9.67
N CYS A 59 8.90 1.02 -8.80
CA CYS A 59 8.28 2.30 -9.11
C CYS A 59 9.31 3.31 -9.63
N PHE A 60 10.42 3.47 -8.92
CA PHE A 60 11.50 4.35 -9.32
C PHE A 60 12.07 3.99 -10.69
N LYS A 61 12.39 2.70 -10.91
CA LYS A 61 12.89 2.22 -12.21
C LYS A 61 11.90 2.44 -13.35
N SER A 62 10.62 2.18 -13.10
CA SER A 62 9.55 2.36 -14.08
C SER A 62 9.39 3.84 -14.45
N MET A 63 9.40 4.74 -13.47
CA MET A 63 9.26 6.17 -13.70
C MET A 63 10.47 6.76 -14.42
N MET A 64 11.69 6.35 -14.08
CA MET A 64 12.90 6.75 -14.81
C MET A 64 12.84 6.34 -16.28
N LYS A 65 12.42 5.10 -16.57
CA LYS A 65 12.27 4.62 -17.94
C LYS A 65 11.20 5.41 -18.72
N ALA A 66 10.10 5.78 -18.06
CA ALA A 66 9.07 6.61 -18.67
C ALA A 66 9.58 8.02 -19.01
N VAL A 67 10.36 8.63 -18.11
CA VAL A 67 11.00 9.94 -18.33
C VAL A 67 11.99 9.87 -19.49
N GLU A 68 12.88 8.87 -19.54
CA GLU A 68 13.82 8.68 -20.66
C GLU A 68 13.08 8.53 -22.00
N GLY A 69 11.97 7.78 -22.02
CA GLY A 69 11.13 7.64 -23.19
C GLY A 69 10.42 8.93 -23.61
N ALA A 70 10.04 9.78 -22.65
CA ALA A 70 9.41 11.07 -22.93
C ALA A 70 10.42 12.10 -23.46
N VAL A 71 11.61 12.18 -22.85
CA VAL A 71 12.69 13.09 -23.26
C VAL A 71 13.19 12.77 -24.67
N SER A 72 13.37 11.48 -24.99
CA SER A 72 13.81 11.05 -26.33
C SER A 72 12.78 11.33 -27.42
N LEU A 73 11.48 11.30 -27.09
CA LEU A 73 10.41 11.63 -28.05
C LEU A 73 10.29 13.14 -28.30
N LYS A 74 10.66 13.98 -27.34
CA LYS A 74 10.56 15.44 -27.40
C LYS A 74 11.90 16.13 -27.70
N ASP A 75 12.78 15.51 -28.48
CA ASP A 75 14.08 16.08 -28.89
C ASP A 75 14.90 16.64 -27.70
N ASN A 76 14.95 15.90 -26.60
CA ASN A 76 15.69 16.24 -25.39
C ASN A 76 15.11 17.41 -24.57
N VAL A 77 13.87 17.83 -24.85
CA VAL A 77 13.12 18.77 -24.00
C VAL A 77 12.71 18.08 -22.69
N ARG A 78 13.01 18.73 -21.56
CA ARG A 78 12.76 18.19 -20.21
C ARG A 78 11.49 18.73 -19.53
N ASP A 79 10.78 19.63 -20.19
CA ASP A 79 9.44 20.04 -19.76
C ASP A 79 8.42 18.94 -20.10
N ILE A 80 8.12 18.13 -19.10
CA ILE A 80 7.19 17.01 -19.19
C ILE A 80 6.00 17.29 -18.27
N SER A 81 4.81 17.37 -18.86
CA SER A 81 3.57 17.48 -18.09
C SER A 81 3.02 16.10 -17.78
N VAL A 82 2.66 15.85 -16.53
CA VAL A 82 2.07 14.58 -16.07
C VAL A 82 0.71 14.82 -15.41
N THR A 83 -0.23 13.94 -15.70
CA THR A 83 -1.52 13.83 -15.03
C THR A 83 -1.46 12.68 -14.04
N LEU A 84 -2.00 12.91 -12.83
CA LEU A 84 -2.08 11.90 -11.78
C LEU A 84 -3.56 11.58 -11.57
N ASP A 85 -3.93 10.33 -11.81
CA ASP A 85 -5.25 9.80 -11.47
C ASP A 85 -5.12 8.78 -10.34
N GLY A 86 -6.07 8.80 -9.42
CA GLY A 86 -6.06 7.94 -8.25
C GLY A 86 -7.43 7.35 -8.00
N THR A 87 -7.43 6.10 -7.55
CA THR A 87 -8.64 5.45 -7.06
C THR A 87 -8.40 4.86 -5.67
N TRP A 88 -9.40 4.98 -4.81
CA TRP A 88 -9.36 4.53 -3.42
C TRP A 88 -10.46 3.51 -3.20
N GLN A 89 -10.18 2.47 -2.40
CA GLN A 89 -11.17 1.44 -2.08
C GLN A 89 -12.43 2.02 -1.41
N LYS A 90 -12.30 3.15 -0.71
CA LYS A 90 -13.40 3.85 -0.05
C LYS A 90 -13.42 5.30 -0.50
N ARG A 91 -14.62 5.87 -0.61
CA ARG A 91 -14.83 7.30 -0.91
C ARG A 91 -14.19 8.16 0.17
N GLY A 92 -13.55 9.25 -0.25
CA GLY A 92 -12.71 10.10 0.59
C GLY A 92 -11.28 9.57 0.64
N HIS A 93 -10.29 10.47 0.54
CA HIS A 93 -8.85 10.16 0.48
C HIS A 93 -8.27 9.46 1.73
N SER A 94 -9.11 8.88 2.58
CA SER A 94 -8.76 8.21 3.84
C SER A 94 -8.69 6.69 3.73
N SER A 95 -8.82 6.11 2.53
CA SER A 95 -8.61 4.68 2.33
C SER A 95 -7.12 4.35 2.36
N MET A 96 -6.74 3.39 3.20
CA MET A 96 -5.36 2.88 3.24
C MET A 96 -5.02 1.99 2.04
N ASN A 97 -6.03 1.60 1.26
CA ASN A 97 -5.90 0.87 0.02
C ASN A 97 -6.32 1.79 -1.14
N GLY A 98 -5.40 2.00 -2.07
CA GLY A 98 -5.63 2.79 -3.28
C GLY A 98 -4.57 2.50 -4.33
N VAL A 99 -4.85 2.90 -5.56
CA VAL A 99 -3.94 2.85 -6.69
C VAL A 99 -3.84 4.26 -7.25
N ILE A 100 -2.62 4.68 -7.58
CA ILE A 100 -2.34 5.94 -8.24
C ILE A 100 -1.63 5.60 -9.55
N THR A 101 -2.10 6.18 -10.63
CA THR A 101 -1.52 6.09 -11.96
C THR A 101 -1.05 7.48 -12.36
N ALA A 102 0.19 7.56 -12.81
CA ALA A 102 0.74 8.76 -13.42
C ALA A 102 0.85 8.53 -14.93
N THR A 103 0.38 9.49 -15.72
CA THR A 103 0.43 9.40 -17.18
C THR A 103 0.93 10.74 -17.74
N SER A 104 1.79 10.69 -18.74
CA SER A 104 2.23 11.87 -19.48
C SER A 104 1.04 12.47 -20.24
N LEU A 105 0.85 13.78 -20.13
CA LEU A 105 -0.22 14.49 -20.84
C LEU A 105 -0.02 14.42 -22.36
N ASP A 106 1.23 14.49 -22.80
CA ASP A 106 1.58 14.60 -24.21
C ASP A 106 1.64 13.25 -24.92
N THR A 107 2.02 12.20 -24.21
CA THR A 107 2.27 10.87 -24.79
C THR A 107 1.25 9.82 -24.36
N GLY A 108 0.44 10.08 -23.34
CA GLY A 108 -0.55 9.13 -22.83
C GLY A 108 0.07 7.86 -22.23
N LYS A 109 1.38 7.89 -21.94
CA LYS A 109 2.16 6.78 -21.38
C LYS A 109 2.40 6.97 -19.89
#